data_AF-A0AAW1IXW7-F1
#
_entry.id   AF-A0AAW1IXW7-F1
#
_cell.length_a   1.000
_cell.length_b   1.000
_cell.length_c   1.000
_cell.angle_alpha   90.00
_cell.angle_beta   90.00
_cell.angle_gamma   90.00
#
_symmetry.space_group_name_H-M   'P 1'
#
loop_
_entity.id
_entity.type
_entity.pdbx_description
1 polymer ?
#
loop_
_entity_poly.entity_id
_entity_poly.type
_entity_poly.pdbx_seq_one_letter_code
_entity_poly.pdbx_strand_id
1 'polypeptide(L)'
;MESRRKRKVSSVEEKFNIVCRLECGEANASLCKEFELPHSTISTIWKSREKIKNEFESNRIKKKNIRKSSHQDIDTALLKWFKSQRARSVPINEPVLKGQAEFGKIMGKTDYKCSETWIQRFRNRHNIVAGKIF
;
A
#
# COMPACT_ATOMS: atom_id res chain seq x y z
N MET A 1 16.09 15.55 -28.39
CA MET A 1 16.33 14.90 -27.07
C MET A 1 15.05 15.02 -26.25
N GLU A 2 14.24 13.97 -26.19
CA GLU A 2 12.96 14.03 -25.49
C GLU A 2 13.19 13.78 -24.00
N SER A 3 13.03 14.84 -23.19
CA SER A 3 13.21 14.75 -21.74
C SER A 3 12.23 13.73 -21.16
N ARG A 4 12.72 12.77 -20.37
CA ARG A 4 11.85 11.81 -19.67
C ARG A 4 10.94 12.60 -18.71
N ARG A 5 9.66 12.74 -19.05
CA ARG A 5 8.66 13.35 -18.17
C ARG A 5 8.69 12.64 -16.81
N LYS A 6 8.91 13.39 -15.73
CA LYS A 6 8.86 12.86 -14.37
C LYS A 6 7.47 12.23 -14.14
N ARG A 7 7.42 10.99 -13.65
CA ARG A 7 6.15 10.32 -13.36
C ARG A 7 5.41 11.10 -12.27
N LYS A 8 4.26 11.68 -12.60
CA LYS A 8 3.32 12.26 -11.63
C LYS A 8 2.73 11.10 -10.82
N VAL A 9 2.99 11.10 -9.51
CA VAL A 9 2.45 10.08 -8.61
C VAL A 9 1.06 10.52 -8.16
N SER A 10 0.02 10.00 -8.82
CA SER A 10 -1.37 10.23 -8.41
C SER A 10 -1.77 9.31 -7.25
N SER A 11 -2.48 9.89 -6.29
CA SER A 11 -3.09 9.21 -5.15
C SER A 11 -4.21 8.26 -5.58
N VAL A 12 -4.59 7.32 -4.70
CA VAL A 12 -5.72 6.41 -4.95
C VAL A 12 -7.02 7.20 -5.11
N GLU A 13 -7.19 8.29 -4.36
CA GLU A 13 -8.36 9.18 -4.42
C GLU A 13 -8.46 9.91 -5.76
N GLU A 14 -7.35 10.49 -6.26
CA GLU A 14 -7.31 11.13 -7.59
C GLU A 14 -7.63 10.13 -8.71
N LYS A 15 -7.09 8.91 -8.62
CA LYS A 15 -7.39 7.85 -9.60
C LYS A 15 -8.85 7.42 -9.54
N PHE A 16 -9.43 7.33 -8.35
CA PHE A 16 -10.85 7.01 -8.16
C PHE A 16 -11.75 8.10 -8.76
N ASN A 17 -11.43 9.37 -8.52
CA ASN A 17 -12.14 10.50 -9.14
C ASN A 17 -12.09 10.45 -10.67
N ILE A 18 -10.92 10.17 -11.26
CA ILE A 18 -10.78 9.97 -12.72
C ILE A 18 -11.68 8.82 -13.21
N VAL A 19 -11.71 7.69 -12.50
CA VAL A 19 -12.58 6.55 -12.85
C VAL A 19 -14.06 6.94 -12.81
N CYS A 20 -14.51 7.61 -11.74
CA CYS A 20 -15.91 8.05 -11.62
C CYS A 20 -16.32 8.98 -12.76
N ARG A 21 -15.47 9.95 -13.11
CA ARG A 21 -15.76 10.89 -14.20
C ARG A 21 -15.80 10.23 -15.57
N LEU A 22 -14.91 9.26 -15.81
CA LEU A 22 -14.96 8.44 -17.02
C LEU A 22 -16.24 7.58 -17.08
N GLU A 23 -16.71 7.05 -15.95
CA GLU A 23 -18.00 6.33 -15.89
C GLU A 23 -19.20 7.24 -16.13
N CYS A 24 -19.13 8.51 -15.71
CA CYS A 24 -20.12 9.54 -16.03
C CYS A 24 -20.09 10.00 -17.50
N GLY A 25 -19.16 9.47 -18.32
CA GLY A 25 -19.08 9.77 -19.75
C GLY A 25 -18.25 11.01 -20.10
N GLU A 26 -17.44 11.54 -19.18
CA GLU A 26 -16.51 12.63 -19.51
C GLU A 26 -15.45 12.20 -20.53
N ALA A 27 -15.13 13.10 -21.45
CA ALA A 27 -14.12 12.84 -22.47
C ALA A 27 -12.71 12.74 -21.86
N ASN A 28 -11.94 11.74 -22.28
CA ASN A 28 -10.54 11.56 -21.88
C ASN A 28 -9.69 12.82 -22.08
N ALA A 29 -9.96 13.60 -23.13
CA ALA A 29 -9.23 14.82 -23.45
C ALA A 29 -9.40 15.92 -22.39
N SER A 30 -10.59 16.04 -21.81
CA SER A 30 -10.87 16.98 -20.71
C SER A 30 -10.10 16.58 -19.46
N LEU A 31 -10.13 15.29 -19.11
CA LEU A 31 -9.40 14.75 -17.95
C LEU A 31 -7.88 14.82 -18.14
N CYS A 32 -7.36 14.66 -19.37
CA CYS A 32 -5.93 14.85 -19.65
C CYS A 32 -5.48 16.27 -19.30
N LYS A 33 -6.30 17.28 -19.63
CA LYS A 33 -5.99 18.69 -19.37
C LYS A 33 -6.10 19.02 -17.89
N GLU A 34 -7.19 18.62 -17.24
CA GLU A 34 -7.44 18.95 -15.82
C GLU A 34 -6.43 18.29 -14.89
N PHE A 35 -6.12 17.01 -15.11
CA PHE A 35 -5.17 16.29 -14.25
C PHE A 35 -3.72 16.43 -14.73
N GLU A 36 -3.48 17.09 -15.87
CA GLU A 36 -2.19 17.17 -16.57
C GLU A 36 -1.56 15.79 -16.78
N LEU A 37 -2.39 14.80 -17.12
CA LEU A 37 -1.97 13.42 -17.30
C LEU A 37 -1.92 13.06 -18.79
N PRO A 38 -0.91 12.28 -19.21
CA PRO A 38 -0.90 11.70 -20.55
C PRO A 38 -2.13 10.80 -20.77
N HIS A 39 -2.63 10.79 -22.00
CA HIS A 39 -3.75 9.92 -22.39
C HIS A 39 -3.49 8.43 -22.08
N SER A 40 -2.24 7.97 -22.22
CA SER A 40 -1.82 6.62 -21.86
C SER A 40 -2.00 6.30 -20.37
N THR A 41 -1.85 7.31 -19.50
CA THR A 41 -2.04 7.16 -18.06
C THR A 41 -3.53 7.02 -17.73
N ILE A 42 -4.39 7.85 -18.32
CA ILE A 42 -5.84 7.75 -18.14
C ILE A 42 -6.37 6.41 -18.65
N SER A 43 -5.90 5.93 -19.82
CA SER A 43 -6.25 4.60 -20.31
C SER A 43 -5.81 3.49 -19.36
N THR A 44 -4.63 3.60 -18.76
CA THR A 44 -4.14 2.61 -17.77
C THR A 44 -4.96 2.63 -16.48
N ILE A 45 -5.34 3.83 -16.02
CA ILE A 45 -6.25 4.02 -14.87
C ILE A 45 -7.60 3.35 -15.17
N TRP A 46 -8.16 3.59 -16.36
CA TRP A 46 -9.42 2.96 -16.79
C TRP A 46 -9.36 1.43 -16.84
N LYS A 47 -8.25 0.87 -17.33
CA LYS A 47 -8.01 -0.59 -17.34
C LYS A 47 -7.92 -1.18 -15.94
N SER A 48 -7.48 -0.40 -14.95
CA SER A 48 -7.33 -0.82 -13.56
C SER A 48 -8.46 -0.34 -12.64
N ARG A 49 -9.58 0.12 -13.22
CA ARG A 49 -10.70 0.74 -12.48
C ARG A 49 -11.24 -0.11 -11.33
N GLU A 50 -11.43 -1.42 -11.53
CA GLU A 50 -11.95 -2.32 -10.50
C GLU A 50 -11.00 -2.43 -9.30
N LYS A 51 -9.69 -2.50 -9.59
CA LYS A 51 -8.66 -2.52 -8.55
C LYS A 51 -8.65 -1.21 -7.78
N ILE A 52 -8.78 -0.08 -8.48
CA ILE A 52 -8.83 1.26 -7.85
C ILE A 52 -10.08 1.40 -6.96
N LYS A 53 -11.25 0.92 -7.40
CA LYS A 53 -12.48 0.92 -6.61
C LYS A 53 -12.33 0.09 -5.34
N ASN A 54 -11.89 -1.17 -5.49
CA ASN A 54 -11.66 -2.05 -4.35
C ASN A 54 -10.57 -1.50 -3.41
N GLU A 55 -9.50 -0.90 -3.96
CA GLU A 55 -8.47 -0.24 -3.17
C GLU A 55 -9.02 0.99 -2.43
N PHE A 56 -9.91 1.78 -3.03
CA PHE A 56 -10.54 2.92 -2.37
C PHE A 56 -11.46 2.48 -1.22
N GLU A 57 -12.31 1.48 -1.44
CA GLU A 57 -13.22 0.95 -0.42
C GLU A 57 -12.47 0.24 0.72
N SER A 58 -11.47 -0.57 0.40
CA SER A 58 -10.66 -1.29 1.39
C SER A 58 -9.74 -0.37 2.19
N ASN A 59 -9.40 0.81 1.67
CA ASN A 59 -8.35 1.66 2.21
C ASN A 59 -8.92 2.99 2.71
N ARG A 60 -9.55 2.97 3.89
CA ARG A 60 -9.93 4.15 4.69
C ARG A 60 -8.77 5.12 5.02
N ILE A 61 -7.54 4.82 4.60
CA ILE A 61 -6.33 5.59 4.88
C ILE A 61 -5.73 6.06 3.56
N LYS A 62 -5.61 7.39 3.40
CA LYS A 62 -5.08 8.13 2.23
C LYS A 62 -3.63 7.75 1.86
N LYS A 63 -3.37 6.51 1.44
CA LYS A 63 -2.02 6.05 1.03
C LYS A 63 -1.88 6.13 -0.49
N LYS A 64 -0.88 6.91 -0.94
CA LYS A 64 -0.57 7.14 -2.37
C LYS A 64 -0.06 5.89 -3.11
N ASN A 65 0.34 4.83 -2.41
CA ASN A 65 0.84 3.60 -3.02
C ASN A 65 0.77 2.42 -2.03
N ILE A 66 -0.10 1.42 -2.26
CA ILE A 66 -0.05 0.14 -1.55
C ILE A 66 0.81 -0.80 -2.39
N ARG A 67 2.13 -0.81 -2.14
CA ARG A 67 2.95 -1.93 -2.61
C ARG A 67 2.59 -3.16 -1.78
N LYS A 68 1.98 -4.17 -2.41
CA LYS A 68 1.84 -5.49 -1.79
C LYS A 68 3.24 -6.00 -1.45
N SER A 69 3.43 -6.46 -0.22
CA SER A 69 4.68 -7.11 0.19
C SER A 69 4.88 -8.36 -0.66
N SER A 70 6.12 -8.65 -1.07
CA SER A 70 6.46 -9.92 -1.72
C SER A 70 6.10 -11.15 -0.88
N HIS A 71 5.86 -10.96 0.42
CA HIS A 71 5.50 -12.00 1.39
C HIS A 71 4.22 -11.59 2.12
N GLN A 72 3.10 -11.52 1.41
CA GLN A 72 1.81 -11.09 1.96
C GLN A 72 1.29 -12.04 3.06
N ASP A 73 1.61 -13.33 2.98
CA ASP A 73 1.21 -14.33 3.98
C ASP A 73 1.85 -14.03 5.35
N ILE A 74 3.17 -13.79 5.35
CA ILE A 74 3.94 -13.43 6.54
C ILE A 74 3.47 -12.09 7.09
N ASP A 75 3.20 -11.11 6.21
CA ASP A 75 2.68 -9.80 6.59
C ASP A 75 1.36 -9.91 7.37
N THR A 76 0.44 -10.74 6.85
CA THR A 76 -0.91 -10.91 7.41
C THR A 76 -0.85 -11.69 8.73
N ALA A 77 -0.04 -12.74 8.80
CA ALA A 77 0.17 -13.52 10.02
C ALA A 77 0.81 -12.68 11.13
N LEU A 78 1.86 -11.91 10.79
CA LEU A 78 2.53 -11.02 11.74
C LEU A 78 1.60 -9.91 12.24
N LEU A 79 0.76 -9.35 11.35
CA LEU A 79 -0.25 -8.37 11.74
C LEU A 79 -1.29 -8.95 12.70
N LYS A 80 -1.76 -10.18 12.44
CA LYS A 80 -2.73 -10.87 13.32
C LYS A 80 -2.13 -11.09 14.70
N TRP A 81 -0.89 -11.58 14.77
CA TRP A 81 -0.17 -11.74 16.02
C TRP A 81 0.03 -10.40 16.75
N PHE A 82 0.45 -9.34 16.03
CA PHE A 82 0.65 -8.01 16.61
C PHE A 82 -0.63 -7.46 17.23
N LYS A 83 -1.78 -7.62 16.54
CA LYS A 83 -3.10 -7.23 17.07
C LYS A 83 -3.45 -8.00 18.35
N SER A 84 -3.19 -9.31 18.39
CA SER A 84 -3.44 -10.13 19.59
C SER A 84 -2.60 -9.69 20.78
N GLN A 85 -1.33 -9.32 20.56
CA GLN A 85 -0.46 -8.83 21.64
C GLN A 85 -0.83 -7.43 22.11
N ARG A 86 -1.24 -6.55 21.19
CA ARG A 86 -1.76 -5.23 21.53
C ARG A 86 -3.05 -5.31 22.35
N ALA A 87 -3.92 -6.29 22.06
CA ALA A 87 -5.11 -6.55 22.87
C ALA A 87 -4.78 -7.03 24.30
N ARG A 88 -3.57 -7.55 24.52
CA ARG A 88 -3.05 -7.94 25.83
C ARG A 88 -2.23 -6.82 26.50
N SER A 89 -2.25 -5.61 25.94
CA SER A 89 -1.47 -4.45 26.39
C SER A 89 0.04 -4.72 26.51
N VAL A 90 0.57 -5.65 25.72
CA VAL A 90 2.02 -5.96 25.73
C VAL A 90 2.74 -4.96 24.82
N PRO A 91 3.71 -4.20 25.35
CA PRO A 91 4.55 -3.34 24.51
C PRO A 91 5.45 -4.20 23.64
N ILE A 92 5.21 -4.18 22.33
CA ILE A 92 6.07 -4.87 21.36
C ILE A 92 7.15 -3.91 20.89
N ASN A 93 8.39 -4.20 21.27
CA ASN A 93 9.56 -3.53 20.75
C ASN A 93 9.97 -4.08 19.39
N GLU A 94 10.76 -3.32 18.64
CA GLU A 94 11.25 -3.69 17.31
C GLU A 94 12.02 -5.02 17.26
N PRO A 95 12.91 -5.36 18.23
CA PRO A 95 13.58 -6.66 18.25
C PRO A 95 12.61 -7.83 18.41
N VAL A 96 11.55 -7.64 19.19
CA VAL A 96 10.51 -8.67 19.41
C VAL A 96 9.69 -8.86 18.13
N LEU A 97 9.35 -7.77 17.45
CA LEU A 97 8.67 -7.81 16.15
C LEU A 97 9.52 -8.50 15.08
N LYS A 98 10.84 -8.24 15.07
CA LYS A 98 11.80 -8.88 14.17
C LYS A 98 11.90 -10.39 14.43
N GLY A 99 12.07 -10.79 15.69
CA GLY A 99 12.12 -12.20 16.07
C GLY A 99 10.86 -12.94 15.65
N GLN A 100 9.68 -12.34 15.84
CA GLN A 100 8.43 -12.95 15.42
C GLN A 100 8.27 -13.03 13.89
N ALA A 101 8.70 -11.99 13.16
CA ALA A 101 8.71 -12.02 11.70
C ALA A 101 9.64 -13.10 11.15
N GLU A 102 10.75 -13.39 11.84
CA GLU A 102 11.65 -14.50 11.52
C GLU A 102 11.06 -15.86 11.91
N PHE A 103 10.35 -15.97 13.02
CA PHE A 103 9.62 -17.19 13.39
C PHE A 103 8.53 -17.53 12.37
N GLY A 104 7.90 -16.53 11.77
CA GLY A 104 6.95 -16.72 10.65
C GLY A 104 7.55 -17.44 9.44
N LYS A 105 8.89 -17.48 9.28
CA LYS A 105 9.58 -18.27 8.23
C LYS A 105 9.36 -19.77 8.35
N ILE A 106 9.18 -20.26 9.58
CA ILE A 106 9.11 -21.68 9.89
C ILE A 106 7.82 -22.30 9.33
N MET A 107 6.83 -21.48 8.96
CA MET A 107 5.60 -21.92 8.27
C MET A 107 5.74 -22.10 6.75
N GLY A 108 6.95 -22.40 6.23
CA GLY A 108 7.12 -22.96 4.88
C GLY A 108 7.87 -22.11 3.84
N LYS A 109 8.65 -21.08 4.26
CA LYS A 109 9.52 -20.33 3.32
C LYS A 109 10.94 -20.22 3.90
N THR A 110 11.80 -21.16 3.52
CA THR A 110 13.19 -21.30 3.96
C THR A 110 14.11 -20.15 3.51
N ASP A 111 13.76 -19.42 2.44
CA ASP A 111 14.64 -18.39 1.85
C ASP A 111 14.30 -16.95 2.28
N TYR A 112 13.32 -16.76 3.17
CA TYR A 112 12.99 -15.41 3.61
C TYR A 112 14.09 -14.91 4.57
N LYS A 113 14.59 -13.69 4.38
CA LYS A 113 15.39 -12.96 5.38
C LYS A 113 14.65 -11.67 5.69
N CYS A 114 14.27 -11.50 6.96
CA CYS A 114 13.59 -10.29 7.40
C CYS A 114 14.60 -9.14 7.42
N SER A 115 14.69 -8.39 6.33
CA SER A 115 15.55 -7.22 6.27
C SER A 115 14.99 -6.11 7.14
N GLU A 116 15.88 -5.29 7.71
CA GLU A 116 15.50 -4.13 8.52
C GLU A 116 14.53 -3.21 7.75
N THR A 117 14.78 -3.03 6.45
CA THR A 117 13.92 -2.27 5.55
C THR A 117 12.51 -2.87 5.40
N TRP A 118 12.36 -4.19 5.49
CA TRP A 118 11.03 -4.82 5.42
C TRP A 118 10.20 -4.52 6.67
N ILE A 119 10.82 -4.58 7.85
CA ILE A 119 10.16 -4.25 9.14
C ILE A 119 9.76 -2.78 9.17
N GLN A 120 10.66 -1.88 8.76
CA GLN A 120 10.36 -0.45 8.68
C GLN A 120 9.18 -0.19 7.73
N ARG A 121 9.14 -0.86 6.56
CA ARG A 121 8.01 -0.78 5.63
C ARG A 121 6.74 -1.42 6.20
N PHE A 122 6.82 -2.50 6.95
CA PHE A 122 5.67 -3.13 7.62
C PHE A 122 5.05 -2.15 8.62
N ARG A 123 5.88 -1.52 9.47
CA ARG A 123 5.44 -0.52 10.44
C ARG A 123 4.77 0.68 9.77
N ASN A 124 5.37 1.22 8.72
CA ASN A 124 4.77 2.32 7.94
C ASN A 124 3.46 1.91 7.24
N ARG A 125 3.32 0.64 6.82
CA ARG A 125 2.08 0.13 6.21
C ARG A 125 0.96 -0.02 7.23
N HIS A 126 1.26 -0.41 8.45
CA HIS A 126 0.27 -0.65 9.51
C HIS A 126 0.18 0.49 10.53
N ASN A 127 0.85 1.62 10.28
CA ASN A 127 0.93 2.78 11.17
C ASN A 127 1.37 2.41 12.59
N ILE A 128 2.32 1.47 12.70
CA ILE A 128 2.91 1.05 13.97
C ILE A 128 4.03 2.03 14.33
N VAL A 129 3.69 3.03 15.13
CA VAL A 129 4.65 4.02 15.66
C VAL A 129 5.51 3.33 16.71
N ALA A 130 6.84 3.39 16.57
CA ALA A 130 7.71 3.06 17.71
C ALA A 130 7.70 4.29 18.60
N GLY A 131 7.33 4.10 19.86
CA GLY A 131 7.62 5.10 20.87
C GLY A 131 6.42 5.82 21.50
N LYS A 132 5.23 5.21 21.57
CA LYS A 132 4.30 5.56 22.66
C LYS A 132 3.70 4.31 23.28
N ILE A 133 4.38 3.85 24.33
CA ILE A 133 3.79 3.18 25.47
C ILE A 133 2.74 4.16 26.01
N PHE A 134 1.49 3.74 26.07
CA PHE A 134 0.53 4.27 27.04
C PHE A 134 0.33 3.16 28.06
#